data_AF-A0A1Q5XIQ0-F1
#
_entry.id   AF-A0A1Q5XIQ0-F1
#
_cell.length_a   1.000
_cell.length_b   1.000
_cell.length_c   1.000
_cell.angle_alpha   90.00
_cell.angle_beta   90.00
_cell.angle_gamma   90.00
#
_symmetry.space_group_name_H-M   'P 1'
#
loop_
_entity.id
_entity.type
_entity.pdbx_description
1 polymer ?
#
loop_
_entity_poly.entity_id
_entity_poly.type
_entity_poly.pdbx_seq_one_letter_code
_entity_poly.pdbx_strand_id
1 'polypeptide(L)'
;MWSSFPVILERPVLKMGGFAQLCHGKSASLRKMRPGDWMIYYSPRTEITKGEPLQAFTAIGEVADDRVYEYPMSESFVPFRRNISYISCQEVKIRDLLEQLSFTRGNRNWGYSFRYGHFEIGREDFLIIASAMLEPSLQIECF
;
A
#
# COMPACT_ATOMS: atom_id res chain seq x y z
N MET A 1 -4.49 -19.72 9.17
CA MET A 1 -5.82 -19.44 8.57
C MET A 1 -5.81 -17.95 8.24
N TRP A 2 -5.44 -17.59 7.02
CA TRP A 2 -5.24 -16.19 6.60
C TRP A 2 -6.61 -15.51 6.42
N SER A 3 -6.91 -14.50 7.24
CA SER A 3 -8.22 -13.82 7.28
C SER A 3 -8.19 -12.40 6.71
N SER A 4 -7.31 -12.15 5.76
CA SER A 4 -6.66 -10.84 5.66
C SER A 4 -6.44 -10.43 4.20
N PHE A 5 -7.12 -9.37 3.77
CA PHE A 5 -7.20 -8.94 2.36
C PHE A 5 -6.02 -8.02 2.01
N PRO A 6 -5.24 -8.31 0.96
CA PRO A 6 -4.18 -7.41 0.52
C PRO A 6 -4.75 -6.10 -0.01
N VAL A 7 -4.19 -4.96 0.40
CA VAL A 7 -4.68 -3.63 0.00
C VAL A 7 -3.58 -2.84 -0.70
N ILE A 8 -3.95 -2.18 -1.80
CA ILE A 8 -3.15 -1.11 -2.39
C ILE A 8 -3.55 0.21 -1.76
N LEU A 9 -2.59 0.96 -1.23
CA LEU A 9 -2.78 2.34 -0.77
C LEU A 9 -2.14 3.33 -1.71
N GLU A 10 -2.89 4.35 -2.10
CA GLU A 10 -2.32 5.53 -2.73
C GLU A 10 -1.83 6.52 -1.68
N ARG A 11 -0.63 7.07 -1.94
CA ARG A 11 0.07 8.14 -1.21
C ARG A 11 0.99 7.66 -0.10
N PRO A 12 2.31 7.69 -0.31
CA PRO A 12 3.26 7.75 0.77
C PRO A 12 3.59 9.21 1.10
N VAL A 13 3.68 9.50 2.39
CA VAL A 13 4.89 10.12 2.93
C VAL A 13 5.18 9.38 4.23
N LEU A 14 6.41 8.83 4.31
CA LEU A 14 7.08 8.14 5.43
C LEU A 14 7.13 6.60 5.36
N LYS A 15 7.97 6.08 4.44
CA LYS A 15 8.63 4.75 4.59
C LYS A 15 9.37 4.62 5.94
N MET A 16 9.67 5.74 6.61
CA MET A 16 10.36 5.83 7.91
C MET A 16 9.43 5.84 9.13
N GLY A 17 8.11 5.87 8.95
CA GLY A 17 7.18 6.09 10.06
C GLY A 17 6.69 4.82 10.77
N GLY A 18 6.75 3.66 10.11
CA GLY A 18 6.16 2.42 10.66
C GLY A 18 4.64 2.47 10.80
N PHE A 19 3.94 3.29 10.01
CA PHE A 19 2.49 3.42 10.05
C PHE A 19 1.85 3.58 8.66
N ALA A 20 0.56 3.28 8.58
CA ALA A 20 -0.33 3.64 7.49
C ALA A 20 -1.17 4.86 7.87
N GLN A 21 -1.29 5.82 6.95
CA GLN A 21 -2.22 6.95 7.06
C GLN A 21 -2.93 7.14 5.73
N LEU A 22 -4.26 7.29 5.77
CA LEU A 22 -5.06 7.49 4.56
C LEU A 22 -5.36 8.97 4.31
N CYS A 23 -5.49 9.32 3.04
CA CYS A 23 -5.57 10.69 2.50
C CYS A 23 -6.63 11.60 3.10
N HIS A 24 -7.74 11.04 3.57
CA HIS A 24 -8.83 11.81 4.19
C HIS A 24 -8.75 11.84 5.71
N GLY A 25 -7.72 11.24 6.30
CA GLY A 25 -7.58 11.11 7.75
C GLY A 25 -8.77 10.38 8.38
N LYS A 26 -9.52 9.55 7.64
CA LYS A 26 -10.67 8.80 8.16
C LYS A 26 -10.23 7.42 8.63
N SER A 27 -10.69 7.01 9.79
CA SER A 27 -10.38 5.72 10.41
C SER A 27 -11.14 4.53 9.82
N ALA A 28 -12.22 4.75 9.07
CA ALA A 28 -13.12 3.67 8.65
C ALA A 28 -12.40 2.53 7.90
N SER A 29 -11.55 2.85 6.94
CA SER A 29 -10.80 1.84 6.19
C SER A 29 -9.66 1.23 7.02
N LEU A 30 -8.98 2.03 7.85
CA LEU A 30 -7.94 1.53 8.75
C LEU A 30 -8.52 0.53 9.77
N ARG A 31 -9.74 0.74 10.26
CA ARG A 31 -10.41 -0.16 11.22
C ARG A 31 -10.85 -1.49 10.63
N LYS A 32 -11.01 -1.58 9.30
CA LYS A 32 -11.34 -2.85 8.63
C LYS A 32 -10.15 -3.80 8.57
N MET A 33 -8.94 -3.25 8.62
CA MET A 33 -7.72 -4.04 8.60
C MET A 33 -7.56 -4.83 9.91
N ARG A 34 -6.87 -5.97 9.85
CA ARG A 34 -6.55 -6.82 11.00
C ARG A 34 -5.03 -7.02 11.10
N PRO A 35 -4.48 -7.32 12.28
CA PRO A 35 -3.13 -7.85 12.41
C PRO A 35 -2.94 -9.04 11.46
N GLY A 36 -1.85 -9.08 10.71
CA GLY A 36 -1.65 -10.08 9.65
C GLY A 36 -2.09 -9.64 8.25
N ASP A 37 -2.84 -8.54 8.13
CA ASP A 37 -3.17 -7.96 6.83
C ASP A 37 -1.93 -7.38 6.16
N TRP A 38 -1.81 -7.64 4.87
CA TRP A 38 -0.72 -7.11 4.05
C TRP A 38 -1.15 -5.91 3.24
N MET A 39 -0.20 -5.03 2.99
CA MET A 39 -0.44 -3.78 2.31
C MET A 39 0.73 -3.41 1.41
N ILE A 40 0.40 -2.85 0.25
CA ILE A 40 1.36 -2.31 -0.71
C ILE A 40 1.02 -0.85 -0.97
N TYR A 41 2.04 0.01 -0.93
CA TYR A 41 1.90 1.40 -1.35
C TYR A 41 2.16 1.56 -2.83
N TYR A 42 1.22 2.21 -3.51
CA TYR A 42 1.40 2.75 -4.83
C TYR A 42 1.57 4.28 -4.78
N SER A 43 2.55 4.76 -5.54
CA SER A 43 2.94 6.15 -5.62
C SER A 43 2.75 6.65 -7.04
N PRO A 44 1.68 7.43 -7.32
CA PRO A 44 1.45 7.96 -8.66
C PRO A 44 2.50 9.00 -9.06
N ARG A 45 3.05 9.74 -8.08
CA ARG A 45 4.07 10.79 -8.25
C ARG A 45 5.13 10.71 -7.16
N THR A 46 6.24 11.40 -7.37
CA THR A 46 7.33 11.51 -6.38
C THR A 46 6.94 12.34 -5.15
N GLU A 47 5.98 13.26 -5.27
CA GLU A 47 5.49 14.08 -4.16
C GLU A 47 3.95 14.12 -4.09
N ILE A 48 3.41 14.56 -2.95
CA ILE A 48 1.97 14.47 -2.60
C ILE A 48 1.06 15.26 -3.56
N THR A 49 1.53 16.39 -4.10
CA THR A 49 0.73 17.28 -4.97
C THR A 49 1.47 17.77 -6.20
N LYS A 50 2.78 17.52 -6.27
CA LYS A 50 3.69 17.99 -7.31
C LYS A 50 4.69 16.86 -7.63
N GLY A 51 5.67 17.14 -8.48
CA GLY A 51 6.68 16.17 -8.85
C GLY A 51 6.31 15.27 -10.03
N GLU A 52 7.32 14.58 -10.52
CA GLU A 52 7.21 13.78 -11.74
C GLU A 52 6.37 12.53 -11.52
N PRO A 53 5.71 12.02 -12.58
CA PRO A 53 5.04 10.73 -12.54
C PRO A 53 6.01 9.63 -12.06
N LEU A 54 5.67 8.97 -10.96
CA LEU A 54 6.46 7.87 -10.42
C LEU A 54 5.86 6.52 -10.84
N GLN A 55 4.54 6.39 -10.69
CA GLN A 55 3.72 5.21 -11.03
C GLN A 55 4.38 3.89 -10.61
N ALA A 56 4.71 3.79 -9.32
CA ALA A 56 5.46 2.68 -8.76
C ALA A 56 4.86 2.14 -7.47
N PHE A 57 5.05 0.86 -7.22
CA PHE A 57 4.94 0.27 -5.89
C PHE A 57 6.22 0.59 -5.11
N THR A 58 6.10 1.15 -3.90
CA THR A 58 7.24 1.77 -3.19
C THR A 58 7.46 1.30 -1.76
N ALA A 59 6.45 0.67 -1.15
CA ALA A 59 6.55 0.04 0.15
C ALA A 59 5.59 -1.14 0.25
N ILE A 60 5.97 -2.13 1.06
CA ILE A 60 5.17 -3.30 1.38
C ILE A 60 5.37 -3.61 2.87
N GLY A 61 4.31 -4.04 3.54
CA GLY A 61 4.37 -4.37 4.96
C GLY A 61 3.10 -5.00 5.49
N GLU A 62 3.20 -5.48 6.71
CA GLU A 62 2.13 -6.15 7.44
C GLU A 62 1.56 -5.24 8.53
N VAL A 63 0.25 -5.31 8.75
CA VAL A 63 -0.41 -4.64 9.86
C VAL A 63 0.05 -5.25 11.18
N ALA A 64 0.71 -4.43 12.00
CA ALA A 64 1.42 -4.91 13.19
C ALA A 64 0.48 -5.22 14.37
N ASP A 65 -0.61 -4.45 14.51
CA ASP A 65 -1.52 -4.55 15.64
C ASP A 65 -2.95 -4.07 15.30
N ASP A 66 -3.86 -4.19 16.27
CA ASP A 66 -5.26 -3.75 16.19
C ASP A 66 -5.46 -2.25 16.38
N ARG A 67 -4.39 -1.48 16.65
CA ARG A 67 -4.51 -0.10 17.10
C ARG A 67 -4.63 0.87 15.94
N VAL A 68 -5.77 1.54 15.89
CA VAL A 68 -5.97 2.75 15.08
C VAL A 68 -6.03 3.94 16.02
N TYR A 69 -5.12 4.89 15.84
CA TYR A 69 -4.95 6.01 16.78
C TYR A 69 -4.84 7.34 16.04
N GLU A 70 -5.25 8.41 16.72
CA GLU A 70 -5.11 9.77 16.21
C GLU A 70 -3.66 10.24 16.33
N TYR A 71 -3.19 10.99 15.34
CA TYR A 71 -1.87 11.60 15.35
C TYR A 71 -2.00 13.08 14.98
N PRO A 72 -2.05 14.00 15.96
CA PRO A 72 -2.16 15.42 15.69
C PRO A 72 -0.95 15.93 14.89
N MET A 73 -1.19 16.43 13.67
CA MET A 73 -0.15 17.08 12.85
C MET A 73 -0.27 18.60 12.89
N SER A 74 -1.47 19.14 13.12
CA SER A 74 -1.75 20.55 13.41
C SER A 74 -3.07 20.69 14.17
N GLU A 75 -3.41 21.89 14.62
CA GLU A 75 -4.69 22.19 15.29
C GLU A 75 -5.92 21.85 14.42
N SER A 76 -5.79 21.90 13.10
CA SER A 76 -6.87 21.63 12.14
C SER A 76 -6.74 20.27 11.44
N PHE A 77 -5.69 19.50 11.73
CA PHE A 77 -5.43 18.23 11.05
C PHE A 77 -4.92 17.16 12.02
N VAL A 78 -5.86 16.28 12.39
CA VAL A 78 -5.63 15.11 13.24
C VAL A 78 -6.01 13.84 12.46
N PRO A 79 -5.10 13.30 11.62
CA PRO A 79 -5.35 12.04 10.93
C PRO A 79 -5.31 10.83 11.87
N PHE A 80 -5.97 9.75 11.44
CA PHE A 80 -5.76 8.43 12.04
C PHE A 80 -4.58 7.70 11.38
N ARG A 81 -3.82 6.99 12.21
CA ARG A 81 -2.71 6.12 11.84
C ARG A 81 -2.93 4.70 12.34
N ARG A 82 -2.26 3.74 11.71
CA ARG A 82 -2.19 2.35 12.14
C ARG A 82 -0.77 1.84 11.99
N ASN A 83 -0.27 1.05 12.93
CA ASN A 83 1.11 0.54 12.87
C ASN A 83 1.29 -0.51 11.77
N ILE A 84 2.38 -0.37 11.01
CA ILE A 84 2.77 -1.26 9.91
C ILE A 84 4.22 -1.67 10.10
N SER A 85 4.44 -2.98 10.10
CA SER A 85 5.77 -3.60 10.01
C SER A 85 6.20 -3.63 8.55
N TYR A 86 6.89 -2.58 8.09
CA TYR A 86 7.45 -2.55 6.75
C TYR A 86 8.66 -3.46 6.63
N ILE A 87 8.80 -4.08 5.46
CA ILE A 87 9.98 -4.87 5.09
C ILE A 87 10.80 -4.13 4.03
N SER A 88 12.09 -4.46 3.95
CA SER A 88 12.97 -3.92 2.91
C SER A 88 12.49 -4.37 1.54
N CYS A 89 12.41 -3.44 0.60
CA CYS A 89 11.90 -3.70 -0.74
C CYS A 89 12.48 -2.71 -1.76
N GLN A 90 12.58 -3.16 -3.01
CA GLN A 90 12.86 -2.31 -4.17
C GLN A 90 11.56 -1.68 -4.70
N GLU A 91 11.71 -0.54 -5.36
CA GLU A 91 10.60 0.09 -6.08
C GLU A 91 10.32 -0.65 -7.39
N VAL A 92 9.05 -0.84 -7.73
CA VAL A 92 8.63 -1.54 -8.96
C VAL A 92 7.68 -0.67 -9.75
N LYS A 93 7.98 -0.39 -11.02
CA LYS A 93 7.08 0.39 -11.89
C LYS A 93 5.87 -0.46 -12.25
N ILE A 94 4.66 0.09 -12.09
CA ILE A 94 3.42 -0.64 -12.43
C ILE A 94 3.39 -1.05 -13.91
N ARG A 95 4.02 -0.23 -14.77
CA ARG A 95 4.14 -0.50 -16.22
C ARG A 95 4.73 -1.87 -16.53
N ASP A 96 5.64 -2.37 -15.69
CA ASP A 96 6.33 -3.64 -15.90
C ASP A 96 5.43 -4.84 -15.51
N LEU A 97 4.32 -4.58 -14.81
CA LEU A 97 3.36 -5.57 -14.33
C LEU A 97 1.95 -5.45 -14.94
N LEU A 98 1.69 -4.47 -15.81
CA LEU A 98 0.34 -4.17 -16.32
C LEU A 98 -0.37 -5.37 -16.95
N GLU A 99 0.37 -6.19 -17.70
CA GLU A 99 -0.21 -7.38 -18.36
C GLU A 99 -0.27 -8.60 -17.44
N GLN A 100 0.22 -8.50 -16.21
CA GLN A 100 0.24 -9.60 -15.25
C GLN A 100 -0.89 -9.50 -14.24
N LEU A 101 -1.23 -8.29 -13.78
CA LEU A 101 -2.19 -8.08 -12.70
C LEU A 101 -3.64 -8.08 -13.21
N SER A 102 -4.53 -8.75 -12.48
CA SER A 102 -5.94 -8.90 -12.86
C SER A 102 -6.68 -7.55 -12.94
N PHE A 103 -6.30 -6.59 -12.09
CA PHE A 103 -6.92 -5.26 -12.07
C PHE A 103 -6.39 -4.30 -13.15
N THR A 104 -5.36 -4.69 -13.91
CA THR A 104 -4.77 -3.86 -14.97
C THR A 104 -4.79 -4.51 -16.36
N ARG A 105 -4.67 -5.84 -16.45
CA ARG A 105 -4.53 -6.57 -17.72
C ARG A 105 -5.70 -6.30 -18.66
N GLY A 106 -5.41 -5.89 -19.89
CA GLY A 106 -6.43 -5.56 -20.90
C GLY A 106 -7.25 -4.30 -20.60
N ASN A 107 -6.94 -3.54 -19.55
CA ASN A 107 -7.68 -2.36 -19.14
C ASN A 107 -6.88 -1.07 -19.40
N ARG A 108 -7.25 -0.32 -20.44
CA ARG A 108 -6.62 0.98 -20.78
C ARG A 108 -6.85 2.06 -19.72
N ASN A 109 -7.84 1.89 -18.85
CA ASN A 109 -8.21 2.81 -17.77
C ASN A 109 -7.84 2.23 -16.38
N TRP A 110 -6.81 1.39 -16.30
CA TRP A 110 -6.35 0.77 -15.04
C TRP A 110 -6.11 1.79 -13.91
N GLY A 111 -5.70 3.02 -14.24
CA GLY A 111 -5.51 4.12 -13.29
C GLY A 111 -6.78 4.54 -12.54
N TYR A 112 -7.96 4.09 -12.98
CA TYR A 112 -9.23 4.43 -12.34
C TYR A 112 -9.41 3.77 -10.97
N SER A 113 -8.92 2.56 -10.76
CA SER A 113 -9.02 1.85 -9.47
C SER A 113 -8.31 2.62 -8.33
N PHE A 114 -7.27 3.34 -8.69
CA PHE A 114 -6.43 4.11 -7.80
C PHE A 114 -7.12 5.35 -7.21
N ARG A 115 -8.06 5.96 -7.95
CA ARG A 115 -8.75 7.20 -7.54
C ARG A 115 -9.47 7.14 -6.18
N TYR A 116 -9.76 5.93 -5.68
CA TYR A 116 -10.44 5.71 -4.40
C TYR A 116 -9.48 5.80 -3.20
N GLY A 117 -8.17 5.98 -3.45
CA GLY A 117 -7.13 6.10 -2.44
C GLY A 117 -6.72 4.77 -1.82
N HIS A 118 -7.57 3.74 -1.89
CA HIS A 118 -7.27 2.37 -1.52
C HIS A 118 -8.26 1.39 -2.16
N PHE A 119 -7.81 0.16 -2.38
CA PHE A 119 -8.67 -0.96 -2.79
C PHE A 119 -8.03 -2.31 -2.48
N GLU A 120 -8.86 -3.33 -2.31
CA GLU A 120 -8.43 -4.71 -2.10
C GLU A 120 -8.03 -5.35 -3.43
N ILE A 121 -7.00 -6.21 -3.40
CA ILE A 121 -6.55 -7.01 -4.55
C ILE A 121 -6.57 -8.50 -4.22
N GLY A 122 -6.62 -9.33 -5.26
CA GLY A 122 -6.53 -10.78 -5.11
C GLY A 122 -5.13 -11.22 -4.64
N ARG A 123 -5.05 -12.40 -4.04
CA ARG A 123 -3.80 -13.00 -3.56
C ARG A 123 -2.74 -13.12 -4.66
N GLU A 124 -3.14 -13.54 -5.86
CA GLU A 124 -2.22 -13.72 -6.99
C GLU A 124 -1.57 -12.40 -7.40
N ASP A 125 -2.36 -11.33 -7.53
CA ASP A 125 -1.84 -9.99 -7.84
C ASP A 125 -0.88 -9.49 -6.75
N PHE A 126 -1.24 -9.70 -5.48
CA PHE A 126 -0.37 -9.35 -4.37
C PHE A 126 0.97 -10.08 -4.45
N LEU A 127 0.96 -11.40 -4.68
CA LEU A 127 2.18 -12.19 -4.80
C LEU A 127 3.04 -11.78 -6.00
N ILE A 128 2.43 -11.43 -7.13
CA ILE A 128 3.16 -10.92 -8.30
C ILE A 128 3.89 -9.62 -7.94
N ILE A 129 3.19 -8.67 -7.31
CA ILE A 129 3.80 -7.39 -6.92
C ILE A 129 4.87 -7.62 -5.86
N ALA A 130 4.58 -8.39 -4.81
CA ALA A 130 5.52 -8.68 -3.74
C ALA A 130 6.78 -9.38 -4.25
N SER A 131 6.65 -10.34 -5.16
CA SER A 131 7.79 -11.05 -5.76
C SER A 131 8.67 -10.12 -6.59
N ALA A 132 8.09 -9.11 -7.24
CA ALA A 132 8.86 -8.09 -7.95
C ALA A 132 9.55 -7.12 -6.97
N MET A 133 8.92 -6.82 -5.83
CA MET A 133 9.42 -5.86 -4.84
C MET A 133 10.46 -6.43 -3.88
N LEU A 134 10.49 -7.75 -3.66
CA LEU A 134 11.35 -8.39 -2.66
C LEU A 134 12.46 -9.18 -3.32
N GLU A 135 13.66 -9.12 -2.71
CA GLU A 135 14.75 -10.00 -3.09
C GLU A 135 14.37 -11.48 -2.86
N PRO A 136 14.90 -12.43 -3.65
CA PRO A 136 14.57 -13.85 -3.52
C PRO A 136 14.77 -14.43 -2.11
N SER A 137 15.72 -13.90 -1.34
CA SER A 137 16.02 -14.30 0.03
C SER A 137 14.91 -13.92 1.03
N LEU A 138 14.21 -12.81 0.81
CA LEU A 138 13.11 -12.34 1.68
C LEU A 138 11.77 -13.02 1.35
N GLN A 139 11.63 -13.59 0.16
CA GLN A 139 10.40 -14.27 -0.28
C GLN A 139 10.13 -15.58 0.49
N ILE A 140 11.17 -16.23 1.02
CA ILE A 140 11.06 -17.50 1.75
C ILE A 140 10.53 -17.29 3.18
N GLU A 141 10.72 -16.10 3.76
CA GLU A 141 10.38 -15.82 5.16
C GLU A 141 9.03 -15.12 5.34
N CYS A 142 8.49 -14.47 4.29
CA CYS A 142 7.33 -13.58 4.42
C CYS A 142 5.98 -14.18 3.99
N PHE A 143 5.94 -15.26 3.20
CA PHE A 143 4.70 -15.75 2.56
C PHE A 143 4.47 -17.27 2.66
#